data_AF-A0A972D455-F1
#
_entry.id   AF-A0A972D455-F1
#
_cell.length_a   1.000
_cell.length_b   1.000
_cell.length_c   1.000
_cell.angle_alpha   90.00
_cell.angle_beta   90.00
_cell.angle_gamma   90.00
#
_symmetry.space_group_name_H-M   'P 1'
#
loop_
_entity.id
_entity.type
_entity.pdbx_description
1 polymer ?
#
loop_
_entity_poly.entity_id
_entity_poly.type
_entity_poly.pdbx_seq_one_letter_code
_entity_poly.pdbx_strand_id
1 'polypeptide(L)'
;CIPGAFTPTEILTAWEAGADVVKVFPATKLGPSFFKDILGPLSQVRLTPTGGVNLETAGEFIKAGASFVGVGSALVSKKLIAERNWAEMRALAAMFIQVVKDARR
;
A
#
# COMPACT_ATOMS: atom_id res chain seq x y z
N CYS A 1 -4.12 -15.60 1.91
CA CYS A 1 -3.45 -15.14 0.68
C CYS A 1 -3.67 -13.62 0.49
N ILE A 2 -2.94 -12.97 -0.45
CA ILE A 2 -3.10 -11.53 -0.77
C ILE A 2 -3.38 -11.32 -2.28
N PRO A 3 -4.62 -11.55 -2.75
CA PRO A 3 -4.99 -11.36 -4.16
C PRO A 3 -5.06 -9.87 -4.54
N GLY A 4 -4.86 -9.59 -5.83
CA GLY A 4 -5.00 -8.25 -6.40
C GLY A 4 -6.43 -7.95 -6.86
N ALA A 5 -6.89 -6.72 -6.67
CA ALA A 5 -8.18 -6.23 -7.14
C ALA A 5 -8.08 -4.75 -7.55
N PHE A 6 -8.99 -4.29 -8.42
CA PHE A 6 -9.09 -2.90 -8.85
C PHE A 6 -10.45 -2.28 -8.53
N THR A 7 -11.51 -3.09 -8.45
CA THR A 7 -12.90 -2.63 -8.27
C THR A 7 -13.51 -3.11 -6.95
N PRO A 8 -14.58 -2.45 -6.44
CA PRO A 8 -15.29 -2.91 -5.23
C PRO A 8 -15.75 -4.37 -5.30
N THR A 9 -16.28 -4.80 -6.44
CA THR A 9 -16.79 -6.18 -6.62
C THR A 9 -15.67 -7.20 -6.52
N GLU A 10 -14.52 -6.95 -7.16
CA GLU A 10 -13.35 -7.83 -7.06
C GLU A 10 -12.80 -7.89 -5.62
N ILE A 11 -12.80 -6.75 -4.92
CA ILE A 11 -12.39 -6.67 -3.51
C ILE A 11 -13.29 -7.55 -2.65
N LEU A 12 -14.61 -7.42 -2.78
CA LEU A 12 -15.56 -8.21 -2.00
C LEU A 12 -15.44 -9.70 -2.34
N THR A 13 -15.36 -10.04 -3.63
CA THR A 13 -15.21 -11.42 -4.11
C THR A 13 -13.96 -12.07 -3.51
N ALA A 14 -12.84 -11.36 -3.52
CA ALA A 14 -11.60 -11.85 -2.95
C ALA A 14 -11.69 -12.06 -1.43
N TRP A 15 -12.36 -11.14 -0.73
CA TRP A 15 -12.57 -11.25 0.71
C TRP A 15 -13.45 -12.45 1.08
N GLU A 16 -14.58 -12.62 0.40
CA GLU A 16 -15.50 -13.74 0.62
C GLU A 16 -14.88 -15.10 0.27
N ALA A 17 -13.93 -15.12 -0.67
CA ALA A 17 -13.11 -16.29 -0.98
C ALA A 17 -12.03 -16.61 0.10
N GLY A 18 -11.96 -15.83 1.18
CA GLY A 18 -11.05 -16.07 2.30
C GLY A 18 -9.69 -15.38 2.19
N ALA A 19 -9.59 -14.26 1.46
CA ALA A 19 -8.37 -13.47 1.45
C ALA A 19 -8.03 -12.92 2.84
N ASP A 20 -6.75 -12.92 3.21
CA ASP A 20 -6.32 -12.28 4.46
C ASP A 20 -6.36 -10.77 4.32
N VAL A 21 -5.90 -10.26 3.17
CA VAL A 21 -5.83 -8.85 2.79
C VAL A 21 -5.99 -8.77 1.27
N VAL A 22 -6.65 -7.74 0.75
CA VAL A 22 -6.77 -7.51 -0.69
C VAL A 22 -5.82 -6.40 -1.14
N LYS A 23 -4.99 -6.69 -2.13
CA LYS A 23 -4.08 -5.72 -2.76
C LYS A 23 -4.84 -4.89 -3.78
N VAL A 24 -4.96 -3.60 -3.55
CA VAL A 24 -5.52 -2.65 -4.52
C VAL A 24 -4.41 -2.21 -5.47
N PHE A 25 -4.56 -2.49 -6.76
CA PHE A 25 -3.54 -2.21 -7.78
C PHE A 25 -4.15 -1.81 -9.13
N PRO A 26 -3.61 -0.78 -9.82
CA PRO A 26 -2.55 0.12 -9.38
C PRO A 26 -3.07 1.24 -8.47
N ALA A 27 -2.44 1.43 -7.31
CA ALA A 27 -2.86 2.41 -6.31
C ALA A 27 -2.83 3.85 -6.80
N THR A 28 -1.92 4.21 -7.72
CA THR A 28 -1.82 5.59 -8.27
C THR A 28 -3.06 6.07 -9.03
N LYS A 29 -3.92 5.17 -9.50
CA LYS A 29 -5.14 5.55 -10.24
C LYS A 29 -6.35 5.77 -9.34
N LEU A 30 -6.35 5.14 -8.16
CA LEU A 30 -7.47 5.16 -7.23
C LEU A 30 -7.23 6.11 -6.05
N GLY A 31 -5.99 6.13 -5.55
CA GLY A 31 -5.58 7.00 -4.45
C GLY A 31 -6.16 6.62 -3.08
N PRO A 32 -5.79 7.38 -2.02
CA PRO A 32 -6.24 7.11 -0.66
C PRO A 32 -7.76 7.27 -0.44
N SER A 33 -8.43 8.18 -1.16
CA SER A 33 -9.88 8.39 -1.02
C SER A 33 -10.68 7.13 -1.33
N PHE A 34 -10.26 6.36 -2.35
CA PHE A 34 -10.89 5.09 -2.68
C PHE A 34 -10.89 4.10 -1.51
N PHE A 35 -9.80 4.03 -0.73
CA PHE A 35 -9.74 3.16 0.45
C PHE A 35 -10.80 3.55 1.47
N LYS A 36 -10.94 4.84 1.74
CA LYS A 36 -11.96 5.37 2.65
C LYS A 36 -13.37 5.06 2.16
N ASP A 37 -13.61 5.23 0.85
CA ASP A 37 -14.93 4.99 0.23
C ASP A 37 -15.32 3.51 0.24
N ILE A 38 -14.36 2.59 0.09
CA ILE A 38 -14.60 1.14 0.18
C ILE A 38 -14.81 0.69 1.63
N LEU A 39 -13.97 1.17 2.55
CA LEU A 39 -14.03 0.75 3.96
C LEU A 39 -15.25 1.31 4.70
N GLY A 40 -15.95 2.30 4.14
CA GLY A 40 -17.24 2.76 4.65
C GLY A 40 -18.28 1.63 4.70
N PRO A 41 -18.68 1.05 3.56
CA PRO A 41 -19.60 -0.09 3.53
C PRO A 41 -18.93 -1.44 3.84
N LEU A 42 -17.63 -1.60 3.57
CA LEU A 42 -16.89 -2.86 3.73
C LEU A 42 -15.83 -2.79 4.83
N SER A 43 -16.21 -2.32 6.02
CA SER A 43 -15.30 -2.09 7.16
C SER A 43 -14.55 -3.34 7.65
N GLN A 44 -15.06 -4.55 7.34
CA GLN A 44 -14.42 -5.81 7.66
C GLN A 44 -13.22 -6.14 6.76
N VAL A 45 -13.16 -5.58 5.55
CA VAL A 45 -12.13 -5.92 4.57
C VAL A 45 -10.81 -5.26 4.94
N ARG A 46 -9.71 -6.00 4.81
CA ARG A 46 -8.36 -5.45 4.95
C ARG A 46 -7.76 -5.15 3.58
N LEU A 47 -7.32 -3.91 3.35
CA LEU A 47 -6.77 -3.46 2.08
C LEU A 47 -5.30 -3.06 2.18
N THR A 48 -4.55 -3.24 1.10
CA THR A 48 -3.19 -2.70 0.94
C THR A 48 -3.02 -2.05 -0.44
N PRO A 49 -2.50 -0.81 -0.56
CA PRO A 49 -2.17 -0.22 -1.85
C PRO A 49 -0.89 -0.83 -2.39
N THR A 50 -0.79 -1.00 -3.69
CA THR A 50 0.46 -1.31 -4.39
C THR A 50 0.44 -0.69 -5.78
N GLY A 51 1.63 -0.33 -6.28
CA GLY A 51 1.79 0.31 -7.59
C GLY A 51 1.85 1.82 -7.43
N GLY A 52 3.09 2.33 -7.37
CA GLY A 52 3.44 3.76 -7.27
C GLY A 52 3.22 4.40 -5.89
N VAL A 53 3.20 3.62 -4.81
CA VAL A 53 3.30 4.16 -3.45
C VAL A 53 4.71 4.68 -3.22
N ASN A 54 4.81 5.88 -2.65
CA ASN A 54 6.05 6.61 -2.33
C ASN A 54 5.97 7.23 -0.92
N LEU A 55 7.00 7.96 -0.49
CA LEU A 55 7.07 8.53 0.85
C LEU A 55 5.97 9.56 1.11
N GLU A 56 5.55 10.28 0.07
CA GLU A 56 4.51 11.29 0.13
C GLU A 56 3.13 10.66 0.35
N THR A 57 2.83 9.59 -0.38
CA THR A 57 1.49 8.95 -0.36
C THR A 57 1.35 7.85 0.69
N ALA A 58 2.44 7.25 1.16
CA ALA A 58 2.39 6.13 2.09
C ALA A 58 1.60 6.46 3.38
N GLY A 59 1.85 7.63 3.95
CA GLY A 59 1.13 8.07 5.15
C GLY A 59 -0.35 8.32 4.89
N GLU A 60 -0.71 8.85 3.72
CA GLU A 60 -2.11 9.12 3.35
C GLU A 60 -2.91 7.82 3.22
N PHE A 61 -2.35 6.78 2.61
CA PHE A 61 -3.01 5.48 2.52
C PHE A 61 -3.23 4.83 3.89
N ILE A 62 -2.24 4.93 4.80
CA ILE A 62 -2.39 4.42 6.16
C ILE A 62 -3.52 5.16 6.89
N LYS A 63 -3.57 6.49 6.79
CA LYS A 63 -4.66 7.30 7.36
C LYS A 63 -6.03 6.98 6.74
N ALA A 64 -6.06 6.55 5.48
CA ALA A 64 -7.27 6.12 4.80
C ALA A 64 -7.73 4.70 5.17
N GLY A 65 -7.03 4.00 6.06
CA GLY A 65 -7.41 2.67 6.56
C GLY A 65 -6.66 1.50 5.91
N ALA A 66 -5.61 1.75 5.12
CA ALA A 66 -4.76 0.68 4.62
C ALA A 66 -4.09 -0.07 5.78
N SER A 67 -4.11 -1.39 5.73
CA SER A 67 -3.49 -2.24 6.76
C SER A 67 -1.96 -2.12 6.77
N PHE A 68 -1.36 -2.05 5.59
CA PHE A 68 0.05 -1.77 5.33
C PHE A 68 0.18 -1.19 3.91
N VAL A 69 1.39 -0.81 3.49
CA VAL A 69 1.67 -0.31 2.14
C VAL A 69 2.62 -1.22 1.38
N GLY A 70 2.31 -1.53 0.13
CA GLY A 70 3.19 -2.27 -0.78
C GLY A 70 4.09 -1.31 -1.57
N VAL A 71 5.38 -1.29 -1.22
CA VAL A 71 6.38 -0.42 -1.85
C VAL A 71 7.26 -1.22 -2.81
N GLY A 72 7.39 -0.75 -4.05
CA GLY A 72 8.18 -1.38 -5.10
C GLY A 72 9.44 -0.59 -5.44
N SER A 73 9.52 -0.09 -6.67
CA SER A 73 10.67 0.64 -7.20
C SER A 73 11.05 1.91 -6.43
N ALA A 74 10.14 2.47 -5.63
CA ALA A 74 10.42 3.60 -4.74
C ALA A 74 11.39 3.24 -3.59
N LEU A 75 11.46 1.96 -3.19
CA LEU A 75 12.42 1.46 -2.21
C LEU A 75 13.56 0.69 -2.88
N VAL A 76 13.22 -0.16 -3.84
CA VAL A 76 14.17 -1.08 -4.50
C VAL A 76 14.30 -0.68 -5.98
N SER A 77 14.94 0.46 -6.24
CA SER A 77 15.13 0.96 -7.61
C SER A 77 16.27 0.23 -8.33
N LYS A 78 16.16 0.10 -9.66
CA LYS A 78 17.23 -0.51 -10.49
C LYS A 78 18.56 0.23 -10.33
N LYS A 79 18.52 1.56 -10.14
CA LYS A 79 19.70 2.40 -9.90
C LYS A 79 20.42 2.00 -8.61
N LEU A 80 19.70 1.91 -7.49
CA LEU A 80 20.28 1.54 -6.19
C LEU A 80 20.90 0.14 -6.23
N ILE A 81 20.26 -0.80 -6.93
CA ILE A 81 20.82 -2.15 -7.13
C ILE A 81 22.11 -2.08 -7.97
N ALA A 82 22.08 -1.40 -9.12
CA ALA A 82 23.23 -1.31 -10.02
C ALA A 82 24.45 -0.66 -9.34
N GLU A 83 24.21 0.36 -8.53
CA GLU A 83 25.23 1.09 -7.77
C GLU A 83 25.63 0.38 -6.47
N ARG A 84 24.97 -0.73 -6.10
CA ARG A 84 25.11 -1.42 -4.80
C ARG A 84 24.98 -0.45 -3.62
N ASN A 85 24.12 0.57 -3.76
CA ASN A 85 23.97 1.63 -2.77
C ASN A 85 23.00 1.19 -1.66
N TRP A 86 23.48 0.27 -0.81
CA TRP A 86 22.71 -0.29 0.30
C TRP A 86 22.46 0.70 1.43
N ALA A 87 23.33 1.71 1.56
CA ALA A 87 23.19 2.76 2.57
C ALA A 87 21.94 3.60 2.29
N GLU A 88 21.77 4.06 1.04
CA GLU A 88 20.60 4.82 0.63
C GLU A 88 19.31 3.98 0.70
N MET A 89 19.36 2.72 0.24
CA MET A 89 18.20 1.82 0.35
C MET A 89 17.76 1.61 1.81
N ARG A 90 18.71 1.50 2.74
CA ARG A 90 18.44 1.41 4.18
C ARG A 90 17.84 2.71 4.72
N ALA A 91 18.37 3.87 4.31
CA ALA A 91 17.83 5.17 4.71
C ALA A 91 16.37 5.33 4.24
N LEU A 92 16.09 5.00 2.98
CA LEU A 92 14.73 5.01 2.43
C LEU A 92 13.79 4.06 3.19
N ALA A 93 14.23 2.84 3.50
CA ALA A 93 13.43 1.92 4.31
C ALA A 93 13.08 2.51 5.67
N ALA A 94 14.06 3.14 6.35
CA ALA A 94 13.83 3.80 7.63
C ALA A 94 12.83 4.96 7.53
N MET A 95 12.91 5.75 6.45
CA MET A 95 11.95 6.83 6.18
C MET A 95 10.53 6.30 5.99
N PHE A 96 10.33 5.23 5.22
CA PHE A 96 9.00 4.61 5.06
C PHE A 96 8.43 4.13 6.40
N ILE A 97 9.24 3.49 7.24
CA ILE A 97 8.82 3.06 8.57
C ILE A 97 8.41 4.27 9.42
N GLN A 98 9.16 5.36 9.36
CA GLN A 98 8.85 6.57 10.11
C GLN A 98 7.52 7.20 9.64
N VAL A 99 7.32 7.35 8.33
CA VAL A 99 6.07 7.85 7.74
C VAL A 99 4.86 7.01 8.19
N VAL A 100 4.98 5.68 8.16
CA VAL A 100 3.89 4.79 8.60
C VAL A 100 3.63 4.91 10.12
N LYS A 101 4.69 5.04 10.94
CA LYS A 101 4.54 5.27 12.38
C LYS A 101 3.82 6.57 12.68
N ASP A 102 4.22 7.65 12.02
CA ASP A 102 3.60 8.96 12.22
C ASP A 102 2.16 9.02 11.72
N ALA A 103 1.83 8.26 10.67
CA ALA A 103 0.47 8.16 10.16
C ALA A 103 -0.48 7.33 11.05
N ARG A 104 0.04 6.49 11.97
CA ARG A 104 -0.75 5.67 12.90
C ARG A 104 -0.95 6.31 14.28
N ARG A 105 -0.25 7.41 14.57
CA ARG A 105 -0.45 8.21 15.78
C ARG A 105 -1.71 9.05 15.64
#